data_AF-A0A1J9PS71-F1
#
_entry.id   AF-A0A1J9PS71-F1
#
_cell.length_a   1.000
_cell.length_b   1.000
_cell.length_c   1.000
_cell.angle_alpha   90.00
_cell.angle_beta   90.00
_cell.angle_gamma   90.00
#
_symmetry.space_group_name_H-M   'P 1'
#
loop_
_entity.id
_entity.type
_entity.pdbx_description
1 polymer ?
#
loop_
_entity_poly.entity_id
_entity_poly.type
_entity_poly.pdbx_seq_one_letter_code
_entity_poly.pdbx_strand_id
1 'polypeptide(L)'
;MPRRTAISIDQKKELRSYKALNSSFSNKALRQWFEARHNQKIALSSISEILSKRYEHLDQFINRGLNQKRYRREHWPELETALYMWIQQAETSITLTREILQIKAEFF
;
A
#
# COMPACT_ATOMS: atom_id res chain seq x y z
N MET A 1 -9.65 -22.54 -8.87
CA MET A 1 -9.89 -21.23 -8.23
C MET A 1 -9.02 -20.19 -8.92
N PRO A 2 -9.56 -19.14 -9.57
CA PRO A 2 -8.74 -18.10 -10.19
C PRO A 2 -7.88 -17.40 -9.12
N ARG A 3 -6.57 -17.27 -9.37
CA ARG A 3 -5.63 -16.61 -8.46
C ARG A 3 -6.02 -15.14 -8.30
N ARG A 4 -6.32 -14.72 -7.06
CA ARG A 4 -6.54 -13.31 -6.73
C ARG A 4 -5.21 -12.58 -6.86
N THR A 5 -5.10 -11.71 -7.86
CA THR A 5 -3.94 -10.85 -8.03
C THR A 5 -4.07 -9.67 -7.08
N ALA A 6 -3.04 -9.44 -6.25
CA ALA A 6 -3.03 -8.31 -5.33
C ALA A 6 -2.85 -7.02 -6.14
N ILE A 7 -3.74 -6.05 -5.92
CA ILE A 7 -3.69 -4.72 -6.55
C ILE A 7 -3.00 -3.76 -5.57
N SER A 8 -1.97 -3.04 -6.01
CA SER A 8 -1.25 -2.07 -5.18
C SER A 8 -2.13 -0.84 -4.87
N ILE A 9 -1.75 -0.07 -3.86
CA ILE A 9 -2.45 1.19 -3.53
C ILE A 9 -2.36 2.18 -4.71
N ASP A 10 -1.19 2.27 -5.35
CA ASP A 10 -0.98 3.12 -6.52
C ASP A 10 -1.88 2.76 -7.69
N GLN A 11 -2.00 1.47 -8.01
CA GLN A 11 -2.89 0.99 -9.07
C GLN A 11 -4.35 1.35 -8.78
N LYS A 12 -4.77 1.31 -7.51
CA LYS A 12 -6.11 1.74 -7.10
C LYS A 12 -6.28 3.24 -7.24
N LYS A 13 -5.27 4.02 -6.88
CA LYS A 13 -5.26 5.48 -7.01
C LYS A 13 -5.33 5.89 -8.48
N GLU A 14 -4.52 5.28 -9.35
CA GLU A 14 -4.53 5.54 -10.80
C GLU A 14 -5.93 5.23 -11.39
N LEU A 15 -6.56 4.12 -10.98
CA LEU A 15 -7.91 3.78 -11.41
C LEU A 15 -8.98 4.79 -10.94
N ARG A 16 -8.88 5.28 -9.69
CA ARG A 16 -9.80 6.31 -9.16
C ARG A 16 -9.61 7.66 -9.83
N SER A 17 -8.35 8.09 -10.02
CA SER A 17 -8.01 9.30 -10.77
C SER A 17 -8.51 9.23 -12.21
N TYR A 18 -8.33 8.09 -12.89
CA TYR A 18 -8.79 7.90 -14.26
C TYR A 18 -10.31 7.97 -14.39
N LYS A 19 -11.05 7.40 -13.42
CA LYS A 19 -12.53 7.52 -13.35
C LYS A 19 -12.98 8.94 -13.01
N ALA A 20 -12.24 9.68 -12.19
CA ALA A 20 -12.53 11.09 -11.92
C ALA A 20 -12.40 11.95 -13.18
N LEU A 21 -11.37 11.71 -14.01
CA LEU A 21 -11.20 12.37 -15.31
C LEU A 21 -12.24 11.92 -16.35
N ASN A 22 -12.71 10.68 -16.27
CA ASN A 22 -13.62 10.06 -17.24
C ASN A 22 -14.90 9.56 -16.56
N SER A 23 -15.67 10.49 -15.98
CA SER A 23 -16.89 10.17 -15.20
C SER A 23 -17.92 9.34 -15.99
N SER A 24 -17.99 9.50 -17.31
CA SER A 24 -18.90 8.77 -18.20
C SER A 24 -18.51 7.31 -18.48
N PHE A 25 -17.30 6.86 -18.11
CA PHE A 25 -16.84 5.51 -18.47
C PHE A 25 -17.56 4.43 -17.65
N SER A 26 -17.99 3.37 -18.33
CA SER A 26 -18.56 2.20 -17.65
C SER A 26 -17.49 1.39 -16.91
N ASN A 27 -17.90 0.61 -15.90
CA ASN A 27 -16.97 -0.28 -15.18
C ASN A 27 -16.31 -1.32 -16.11
N LYS A 28 -16.95 -1.68 -17.23
CA LYS A 28 -16.36 -2.55 -18.26
C LYS A 28 -15.22 -1.86 -19.02
N ALA A 29 -15.40 -0.58 -19.35
CA ALA A 29 -14.35 0.21 -20.00
C ALA A 29 -13.16 0.45 -19.07
N LEU A 30 -13.42 0.76 -17.78
CA LEU A 30 -12.37 0.88 -16.77
C LEU A 30 -11.57 -0.42 -16.60
N ARG A 31 -12.25 -1.58 -16.69
CA ARG A 31 -11.59 -2.88 -16.66
C ARG A 31 -10.62 -3.06 -17.83
N GLN A 32 -11.08 -2.77 -19.04
CA GLN A 32 -10.25 -2.91 -20.24
C GLN A 32 -9.03 -1.98 -20.17
N TRP A 33 -9.23 -0.74 -19.74
CA TRP A 33 -8.15 0.22 -19.52
C TRP A 33 -7.14 -0.30 -18.47
N PHE A 34 -7.61 -0.82 -17.34
CA PHE A 34 -6.74 -1.35 -16.28
C PHE A 34 -5.94 -2.59 -16.75
N GLU A 35 -6.60 -3.51 -17.45
CA GLU A 35 -5.97 -4.71 -18.01
C GLU A 35 -4.90 -4.34 -19.05
N ALA A 36 -5.17 -3.34 -19.91
CA ALA A 36 -4.20 -2.84 -20.88
C ALA A 36 -3.00 -2.11 -20.22
N ARG A 37 -3.25 -1.35 -19.15
CA ARG A 37 -2.22 -0.53 -18.48
C ARG A 37 -1.27 -1.35 -17.61
N HIS A 38 -1.79 -2.32 -16.85
CA HIS A 38 -1.02 -3.08 -15.86
C HIS A 38 -0.80 -4.54 -16.24
N ASN A 39 -1.30 -4.98 -17.40
CA ASN A 39 -1.26 -6.37 -17.85
C ASN A 39 -1.79 -7.36 -16.81
N GLN A 40 -2.76 -6.92 -16.00
CA GLN A 40 -3.29 -7.66 -14.85
C GLN A 40 -4.82 -7.74 -14.93
N LYS A 41 -5.34 -8.98 -14.88
CA LYS A 41 -6.78 -9.24 -14.87
C LYS A 41 -7.42 -8.79 -13.55
N ILE A 42 -8.54 -8.09 -13.66
CA ILE A 42 -9.32 -7.58 -12.52
C ILE A 42 -10.81 -7.94 -12.66
N ALA A 43 -11.44 -8.32 -11.56
CA ALA A 43 -12.89 -8.58 -11.55
C ALA A 43 -13.67 -7.27 -11.50
N LEU A 44 -14.86 -7.24 -12.12
CA LEU A 44 -15.76 -6.07 -12.06
C LEU A 44 -16.16 -5.71 -10.62
N SER A 45 -16.30 -6.72 -9.75
CA SER A 45 -16.56 -6.51 -8.31
C SER A 45 -15.42 -5.76 -7.63
N SER A 46 -14.16 -6.08 -7.97
CA SER A 46 -12.99 -5.37 -7.44
C SER A 46 -12.94 -3.92 -7.90
N ILE A 47 -13.31 -3.62 -9.15
CA ILE A 47 -13.40 -2.24 -9.64
C ILE A 47 -14.45 -1.47 -8.84
N SER A 48 -15.65 -2.05 -8.66
CA SER A 48 -16.71 -1.43 -7.87
C SER A 48 -16.27 -1.19 -6.42
N GLU A 49 -15.55 -2.15 -5.83
CA GLU A 49 -15.01 -2.04 -4.48
C GLU A 49 -13.96 -0.92 -4.39
N ILE A 50 -13.05 -0.81 -5.37
CA ILE A 50 -12.03 0.25 -5.43
C ILE A 50 -12.66 1.63 -5.60
N LEU A 51 -13.72 1.75 -6.39
CA LEU A 51 -14.41 3.03 -6.57
C LEU A 51 -15.26 3.44 -5.35
N SER A 52 -15.63 2.49 -4.48
CA SER A 52 -16.46 2.74 -3.30
C SER A 52 -15.79 3.66 -2.26
N LYS A 53 -16.60 4.17 -1.32
CA LYS A 53 -16.16 5.01 -0.19
C LYS A 53 -15.02 4.41 0.64
N ARG A 54 -14.88 3.08 0.64
CA ARG A 54 -13.80 2.39 1.36
C ARG A 54 -12.40 2.88 0.96
N TYR A 55 -12.23 3.29 -0.28
CA TYR A 55 -10.95 3.78 -0.81
C TYR A 55 -10.94 5.29 -1.07
N GLU A 56 -11.93 6.04 -0.57
CA GLU A 56 -12.00 7.50 -0.67
C GLU A 56 -10.76 8.20 -0.10
N HIS A 57 -10.20 7.62 0.96
CA HIS A 57 -8.95 8.07 1.55
C HIS A 57 -7.73 8.03 0.60
N LEU A 58 -7.79 7.30 -0.51
CA LEU A 58 -6.71 7.26 -1.51
C LEU A 58 -6.67 8.47 -2.43
N ASP A 59 -7.78 9.23 -2.51
CA ASP A 59 -7.83 10.47 -3.30
C ASP A 59 -7.10 11.62 -2.57
N GLN A 60 -7.02 11.53 -1.24
CA GLN A 60 -6.31 12.50 -0.41
C GLN A 60 -4.80 12.30 -0.58
N PHE A 61 -4.08 13.39 -0.89
CA PHE A 61 -2.64 13.40 -1.12
C PHE A 61 -1.88 13.18 0.19
N ILE A 62 -1.87 11.95 0.70
CA ILE A 62 -0.94 11.56 1.76
C ILE A 62 0.22 10.86 1.05
N ASN A 63 1.40 11.50 1.06
CA ASN A 63 2.67 10.92 0.60
C ASN A 63 3.00 9.67 1.45
N ARG A 64 2.40 8.52 1.11
CA ARG A 64 2.72 7.22 1.69
C ARG A 64 3.25 6.33 0.59
N GLY A 65 4.34 5.61 0.90
CA GLY A 65 5.18 4.91 -0.07
C GLY A 65 4.41 4.16 -1.15
N LEU A 66 4.69 4.54 -2.40
CA LEU A 66 4.06 4.13 -3.67
C LEU A 66 3.93 2.60 -3.87
N ASN A 67 4.74 1.79 -3.16
CA ASN A 67 4.73 0.33 -3.31
C ASN A 67 4.00 -0.46 -2.20
N GLN A 68 3.32 0.19 -1.26
CA GLN A 68 2.61 -0.54 -0.21
C GLN A 68 1.32 -1.20 -0.74
N LYS A 69 1.21 -2.53 -0.62
CA LYS A 69 0.01 -3.29 -1.01
C LYS A 69 -1.09 -3.29 0.08
N ARG A 70 -0.72 -2.99 1.32
CA ARG A 70 -1.62 -2.86 2.49
C ARG A 70 -1.06 -1.81 3.45
N TYR A 71 -1.96 -1.05 4.08
CA TYR A 71 -1.61 -0.28 5.28
C TYR A 71 -1.24 -1.26 6.39
N ARG A 72 0.03 -1.24 6.81
CA ARG A 72 0.46 -1.93 8.03
C ARG A 72 0.21 -0.93 9.15
N ARG A 73 -0.77 -1.20 10.01
CA ARG A 73 -0.91 -0.45 11.26
C ARG A 73 0.34 -0.74 12.08
N GLU A 74 1.13 0.29 12.34
CA GLU A 74 2.16 0.27 13.38
C GLU A 74 1.43 -0.01 14.69
N HIS A 75 1.79 -1.10 15.36
CA HIS A 75 1.13 -1.49 16.61
C HIS A 75 1.70 -0.71 17.79
N TRP A 76 2.95 -0.23 17.67
CA TRP A 76 3.71 0.42 18.75
C TRP A 76 4.54 1.58 18.19
N PRO A 77 3.93 2.72 17.85
CA PRO A 77 4.63 3.82 17.18
C PRO A 77 5.80 4.36 18.02
N GLU A 78 5.63 4.47 19.34
CA GLU A 78 6.68 4.95 20.24
C GLU A 78 7.88 4.00 20.27
N LEU A 79 7.63 2.69 20.41
CA LEU A 79 8.69 1.68 20.40
C LEU A 79 9.39 1.61 19.04
N GLU A 80 8.64 1.63 17.93
CA GLU A 80 9.22 1.62 16.59
C GLU A 80 10.10 2.85 16.34
N THR A 81 9.70 4.04 16.81
CA THR A 81 10.54 5.26 16.69
C THR A 81 11.80 5.20 17.53
N ALA A 82 11.72 4.76 18.80
CA ALA A 82 12.89 4.61 19.67
C ALA A 82 13.88 3.58 19.13
N LEU A 83 13.37 2.46 18.61
CA LEU A 83 14.16 1.40 18.03
C LEU A 83 14.79 1.83 16.71
N TYR A 84 14.08 2.60 15.87
CA TYR A 84 14.62 3.19 14.65
C TYR A 84 15.77 4.16 14.93
N MET A 85 15.62 5.07 15.91
CA MET A 85 16.69 5.98 16.31
C MET A 85 17.93 5.21 16.80
N TRP A 86 17.72 4.15 17.57
CA TRP A 86 18.80 3.28 18.03
C TRP A 86 19.50 2.55 16.88
N ILE A 87 18.75 2.00 15.91
CA ILE A 87 19.32 1.36 14.71
C ILE A 87 20.23 2.35 13.97
N GLN A 88 19.75 3.58 13.74
CA GLN A 88 20.49 4.60 13.00
C GLN A 88 21.82 4.95 13.70
N GLN A 89 21.85 4.89 15.03
CA GLN A 89 23.06 5.10 15.82
C GLN A 89 23.94 3.84 15.91
N ALA A 90 23.36 2.64 15.83
CA ALA A 90 24.07 1.37 15.89
C ALA A 90 24.70 0.98 14.54
N GLU A 91 24.12 1.35 13.40
CA GLU A 91 24.64 1.09 12.04
C GLU A 91 26.09 1.57 11.86
N THR A 92 26.48 2.64 12.56
CA THR A 92 27.86 3.16 12.50
C THR A 92 28.88 2.30 13.23
N SER A 93 28.46 1.32 14.04
CA SER A 93 29.33 0.61 14.99
C SER A 93 29.15 -0.90 15.07
N ILE A 94 27.98 -1.44 14.72
CA ILE A 94 27.61 -2.84 14.97
C ILE A 94 26.96 -3.44 13.72
N THR A 95 27.29 -4.70 13.41
CA THR A 95 26.52 -5.50 12.45
C THR A 95 25.13 -5.80 13.02
N LEU A 96 24.11 -5.15 12.48
CA LEU A 96 22.72 -5.31 12.91
C LEU A 96 22.17 -6.68 12.52
N THR A 97 22.16 -7.59 13.49
CA THR A 97 21.50 -8.89 13.38
C THR A 97 20.10 -8.83 13.98
N ARG A 98 19.19 -9.66 13.46
CA ARG A 98 17.80 -9.78 13.95
C ARG A 98 17.70 -10.01 15.46
N GLU A 99 18.63 -10.77 16.01
CA GLU A 99 18.68 -11.14 17.44
C GLU A 99 18.94 -9.92 18.33
N ILE A 100 19.86 -9.05 17.92
CA ILE A 100 20.19 -7.82 18.67
C ILE A 100 18.98 -6.87 18.71
N LEU A 101 18.23 -6.80 17.61
CA LEU A 101 17.01 -6.01 17.54
C LEU A 101 15.92 -6.53 18.48
N GLN A 102 15.79 -7.85 18.62
CA GLN A 102 14.82 -8.44 19.55
C GLN A 102 15.20 -8.17 21.01
N ILE A 103 16.46 -8.40 21.38
CA ILE A 103 16.97 -8.11 22.72
C ILE A 103 16.76 -6.63 23.07
N LYS A 104 17.02 -5.73 22.11
CA LYS A 104 16.83 -4.30 22.33
C LYS A 104 15.35 -3.91 22.42
N ALA A 105 14.48 -4.54 21.64
CA ALA A 105 13.03 -4.34 21.70
C ALA A 105 12.45 -4.77 23.05
N GLU A 106 12.93 -5.86 23.64
CA GLU A 106 12.50 -6.32 24.97
C GLU A 106 12.96 -5.42 26.11
N PHE A 107 14.02 -4.64 25.89
CA PHE A 107 14.55 -3.70 26.87
C PHE A 107 13.77 -2.38 26.95
N PHE A 108 13.01 -2.03 25.90
CA PHE A 108 12.16 -0.84 25.85
C PHE A 108 10.77 -1.13 26.45
#